data_AF-A0A1B8GXZ7-F1
#
_entry.id   AF-A0A1B8GXZ7-F1
#
_cell.length_a   1.000
_cell.length_b   1.000
_cell.length_c   1.000
_cell.angle_alpha   90.00
_cell.angle_beta   90.00
_cell.angle_gamma   90.00
#
_symmetry.space_group_name_H-M   'P 1'
#
loop_
_entity.id
_entity.type
_entity.pdbx_description
1 polymer ?
#
loop_
_entity_poly.entity_id
_entity_poly.type
_entity_poly.pdbx_seq_one_letter_code
_entity_poly.pdbx_strand_id
1 'polypeptide(L)'
;MVDCSYLSDENRFPDSFRNLDPNPDISGNGVLIGFIGTAYFSFLLLVVQYLMGSSEDTKLDVSANPVDKKLLSFIWRYLGKPSDRYKEPLKNAILAMSDTQIVTGLSILASGFSQLNSGLGIFHWNIVAYLAWFSSVTHLCTLTFLRRYFQANPGIRMLRMILMLLLALTLAIALLPTGGACGPSYEYNRGVYPGAPAKCCFLLMGRRHGFIADDGAYIVSLIISEVGFCKDLVKA
;
A
#
# COMPACT_ATOMS: atom_id res chain seq x y z
N MET A 1 27.61 -11.67 2.40
CA MET A 1 26.94 -12.12 1.16
C MET A 1 25.94 -13.18 1.57
N VAL A 2 24.66 -13.04 1.17
CA VAL A 2 23.61 -14.00 1.52
C VAL A 2 23.84 -15.31 0.76
N ASP A 3 23.90 -16.43 1.48
CA ASP A 3 23.97 -17.76 0.88
C ASP A 3 22.57 -18.29 0.57
N CYS A 4 22.36 -18.70 -0.68
CA CYS A 4 21.10 -19.25 -1.20
C CYS A 4 21.27 -20.70 -1.71
N SER A 5 22.41 -21.33 -1.43
CA SER A 5 22.74 -22.70 -1.87
C SER A 5 21.78 -23.76 -1.35
N TYR A 6 21.18 -23.55 -0.18
CA TYR A 6 20.17 -24.45 0.40
C TYR A 6 18.92 -24.62 -0.47
N LEU A 7 18.65 -23.70 -1.39
CA LEU A 7 17.50 -23.80 -2.29
C LEU A 7 17.61 -24.90 -3.34
N SER A 8 18.82 -25.45 -3.58
CA SER A 8 19.02 -26.59 -4.47
C SER A 8 18.85 -27.95 -3.79
N ASP A 9 18.71 -27.99 -2.47
CA ASP A 9 18.60 -29.23 -1.69
C ASP A 9 17.40 -29.14 -0.74
N GLU A 10 16.21 -29.52 -1.23
CA GLU A 10 14.94 -29.48 -0.48
C GLU A 10 14.97 -30.26 0.84
N ASN A 11 15.90 -31.22 0.99
CA ASN A 11 16.02 -32.05 2.18
C ASN A 11 16.90 -31.43 3.29
N ARG A 12 17.50 -30.27 3.05
CA ARG A 12 18.48 -29.64 3.95
C ARG A 12 18.22 -28.16 4.14
N PHE A 13 17.00 -27.80 4.55
CA PHE A 13 16.75 -26.46 5.07
C PHE A 13 17.47 -26.27 6.41
N PRO A 14 18.34 -25.25 6.55
CA PRO A 14 19.06 -25.02 7.79
C PRO A 14 18.08 -24.66 8.93
N ASP A 15 18.13 -25.42 10.02
CA ASP A 15 17.34 -25.13 11.23
C ASP A 15 17.66 -23.77 11.85
N SER A 16 18.81 -23.17 11.49
CA SER A 16 19.18 -21.81 11.92
C SER A 16 18.15 -20.75 11.51
N PHE A 17 17.44 -20.93 10.39
CA PHE A 17 16.42 -19.99 9.91
C PHE A 17 15.08 -20.12 10.64
N ARG A 18 14.91 -21.14 11.48
CA ARG A 18 13.74 -21.30 12.35
C ARG A 18 13.63 -20.15 13.36
N ASN A 19 14.77 -19.61 13.79
CA ASN A 19 14.81 -18.46 14.67
C ASN A 19 14.78 -17.18 13.82
N LEU A 20 13.82 -16.31 14.11
CA LEU A 20 13.68 -15.02 13.45
C LEU A 20 14.48 -13.97 14.22
N ASP A 21 15.51 -13.41 13.58
CA ASP A 21 16.28 -12.31 14.18
C ASP A 21 15.45 -11.02 14.17
N PRO A 22 15.26 -10.35 15.34
CA PRO A 22 14.46 -9.13 15.41
C PRO A 22 15.03 -8.00 14.54
N ASN A 23 14.18 -7.34 13.74
CA ASN A 23 14.55 -6.16 12.98
C ASN A 23 13.72 -4.93 13.42
N PRO A 24 14.22 -4.12 14.36
CA PRO A 24 13.47 -2.97 14.89
C PRO A 24 13.21 -1.88 13.84
N ASP A 25 13.99 -1.82 12.76
CA ASP A 25 13.82 -0.82 11.70
C ASP A 25 12.60 -1.10 10.81
N ILE A 26 12.10 -2.34 10.82
CA ILE A 26 10.95 -2.77 10.01
C ILE A 26 9.76 -3.17 10.89
N SER A 27 9.99 -4.04 11.87
CA SER A 27 8.95 -4.55 12.76
C SER A 27 9.00 -3.94 14.16
N GLY A 28 9.70 -2.82 14.33
CA GLY A 28 9.70 -2.09 15.59
C GLY A 28 8.31 -1.55 15.91
N ASN A 29 7.94 -1.58 17.20
CA ASN A 29 6.63 -1.12 17.65
C ASN A 29 6.32 0.30 17.18
N GLY A 30 7.29 1.21 17.21
CA GLY A 30 7.10 2.58 16.74
C GLY A 30 6.83 2.67 15.24
N VAL A 31 7.49 1.85 14.43
CA VAL A 31 7.25 1.76 12.97
C VAL A 31 5.83 1.27 12.73
N LEU A 32 5.46 0.14 13.35
CA LEU A 32 4.12 -0.43 13.19
C LEU A 32 3.02 0.52 13.65
N ILE A 33 3.17 1.15 14.83
CA ILE A 33 2.22 2.14 15.34
C ILE A 33 2.14 3.36 14.42
N GLY A 34 3.26 3.83 13.88
CA GLY A 34 3.29 4.95 12.94
C GLY A 34 2.51 4.64 11.65
N PHE A 35 2.78 3.49 11.02
CA PHE A 35 2.08 3.09 9.79
C PHE A 35 0.60 2.79 10.04
N ILE A 36 0.29 1.96 11.04
CA ILE A 36 -1.08 1.54 11.35
C ILE A 36 -1.90 2.71 11.90
N GLY A 37 -1.28 3.57 12.72
CA GLY A 37 -1.94 4.76 13.26
C GLY A 37 -2.28 5.76 12.15
N THR A 38 -1.32 6.07 11.28
CA THR A 38 -1.57 6.98 10.15
C THR A 38 -2.58 6.41 9.16
N ALA A 39 -2.56 5.11 8.93
CA ALA A 39 -3.52 4.36 8.14
C ALA A 39 -4.97 4.53 8.65
N TYR A 40 -5.22 4.16 9.90
CA TYR A 40 -6.56 4.27 10.51
C TYR A 40 -7.02 5.72 10.63
N PHE A 41 -6.09 6.64 10.92
CA PHE A 41 -6.41 8.05 10.97
C PHE A 41 -6.82 8.59 9.60
N SER A 42 -6.09 8.27 8.52
CA SER A 42 -6.49 8.59 7.15
C SER A 42 -7.87 8.05 6.82
N PHE A 43 -8.13 6.77 7.13
CA PHE A 43 -9.44 6.15 6.91
C PHE A 43 -10.55 6.89 7.65
N LEU A 44 -10.34 7.22 8.93
CA LEU A 44 -11.30 7.99 9.72
C LEU A 44 -11.59 9.36 9.08
N LEU A 45 -10.56 10.09 8.64
CA LEU A 45 -10.75 11.38 7.97
C LEU A 45 -11.54 11.24 6.67
N LEU A 46 -11.32 10.17 5.90
CA LEU A 46 -12.09 9.89 4.68
C LEU A 46 -13.55 9.56 4.97
N VAL A 47 -13.82 8.80 6.03
CA VAL A 47 -15.19 8.55 6.51
C VAL A 47 -15.86 9.87 6.93
N VAL A 48 -15.17 10.71 7.69
CA VAL A 48 -15.69 12.03 8.08
C VAL A 48 -15.95 12.89 6.84
N GLN A 49 -15.04 12.90 5.86
CA GLN A 49 -15.21 13.64 4.60
C GLN A 49 -16.43 13.15 3.82
N TYR A 50 -16.63 11.84 3.74
CA TYR A 50 -17.82 11.25 3.12
C TYR A 50 -19.11 11.68 3.84
N LEU A 51 -19.11 11.65 5.18
CA LEU A 51 -20.24 12.10 6.00
C LEU A 51 -20.50 13.61 5.92
N MET A 52 -19.45 14.41 5.67
CA MET A 52 -19.53 15.87 5.51
C MET A 52 -19.92 16.31 4.09
N GLY A 53 -19.86 15.42 3.11
CA GLY A 53 -20.18 15.70 1.71
C GLY A 53 -21.60 16.24 1.55
N SER A 54 -21.74 17.55 1.46
CA SER A 54 -22.96 18.19 0.95
C SER A 54 -23.04 17.91 -0.54
N SER A 55 -24.23 17.55 -1.04
CA SER A 55 -24.53 17.15 -2.42
C SER A 55 -24.04 18.12 -3.52
N GLU A 56 -23.52 19.30 -3.16
CA GLU A 56 -23.13 20.39 -4.05
C GLU A 56 -21.67 20.31 -4.53
N ASP A 57 -20.74 19.78 -3.72
CA ASP A 57 -19.35 19.54 -4.15
C ASP A 57 -19.18 18.21 -4.90
N THR A 58 -20.22 17.38 -4.93
CA THR A 58 -20.37 16.18 -5.78
C THR A 58 -21.10 16.48 -7.09
N LYS A 59 -20.83 17.62 -7.75
CA LYS A 59 -21.03 17.75 -9.21
C LYS A 59 -20.01 16.91 -10.01
N LEU A 60 -19.76 15.68 -9.57
CA LEU A 60 -19.33 14.64 -10.48
C LEU A 60 -20.61 14.35 -11.26
N ASP A 61 -20.62 14.76 -12.52
CA ASP A 61 -21.69 14.45 -13.46
C ASP A 61 -22.08 12.97 -13.34
N VAL A 62 -23.39 12.71 -13.47
CA VAL A 62 -24.07 11.41 -13.34
C VAL A 62 -24.49 11.04 -11.92
N SER A 63 -25.58 11.66 -11.47
CA SER A 63 -26.48 11.17 -10.40
C SER A 63 -25.80 10.55 -9.18
N ALA A 64 -25.49 11.36 -8.16
CA ALA A 64 -25.13 10.86 -6.83
C ALA A 64 -26.02 9.67 -6.45
N ASN A 65 -25.38 8.52 -6.21
CA ASN A 65 -26.02 7.22 -6.09
C ASN A 65 -27.22 7.30 -5.13
N PRO A 66 -28.44 6.89 -5.53
CA PRO A 66 -29.62 7.01 -4.68
C PRO A 66 -29.48 6.29 -3.34
N VAL A 67 -28.62 5.26 -3.28
CA VAL A 67 -28.27 4.56 -2.05
C VAL A 67 -27.52 5.47 -1.08
N ASP A 68 -26.50 6.17 -1.56
CA ASP A 68 -25.67 7.10 -0.77
C ASP A 68 -26.52 8.20 -0.14
N LYS A 69 -27.49 8.76 -0.89
CA LYS A 69 -28.42 9.76 -0.35
C LYS A 69 -29.30 9.20 0.76
N LYS A 70 -29.81 7.98 0.63
CA LYS A 70 -30.62 7.31 1.67
C LYS A 70 -29.77 7.00 2.91
N LEU A 71 -28.55 6.52 2.72
CA LEU A 71 -27.61 6.23 3.80
C LEU A 71 -27.23 7.50 4.57
N LEU A 72 -26.81 8.56 3.87
CA LEU A 72 -26.43 9.84 4.48
C LEU A 72 -27.60 10.49 5.20
N SER A 73 -28.80 10.49 4.61
CA SER A 73 -30.00 11.03 5.28
C SER A 73 -30.38 10.23 6.52
N PHE A 74 -30.24 8.90 6.50
CA PHE A 74 -30.44 8.06 7.67
C PHE A 74 -29.41 8.40 8.77
N ILE A 75 -28.13 8.50 8.43
CA ILE A 75 -27.06 8.81 9.38
C ILE A 75 -27.24 10.22 9.97
N TRP A 76 -27.46 11.24 9.14
CA TRP A 76 -27.68 12.62 9.60
C TRP A 76 -28.94 12.77 10.46
N ARG A 77 -29.95 11.90 10.29
CA ARG A 77 -31.12 11.87 11.17
C ARG A 77 -30.76 11.45 12.60
N TYR A 78 -29.77 10.58 12.79
CA TYR A 78 -29.35 10.11 14.12
C TYR A 78 -28.19 10.91 14.70
N LEU A 79 -27.17 11.23 13.90
CA LEU A 79 -25.93 11.87 14.35
C LEU A 79 -25.89 13.39 14.15
N GLY A 80 -26.86 13.95 13.42
CA GLY A 80 -26.85 15.35 13.01
C GLY A 80 -25.92 15.61 11.81
N LYS A 81 -26.17 16.70 11.09
CA LYS A 81 -25.30 17.12 9.97
C LYS A 81 -24.06 17.82 10.54
N PRO A 82 -22.84 17.36 10.21
CA PRO A 82 -21.61 18.02 10.64
C PRO A 82 -21.49 19.44 10.06
N SER A 83 -20.87 20.35 10.82
CA SER A 83 -20.73 21.77 10.45
C SER A 83 -19.79 21.98 9.26
N ASP A 84 -20.19 22.81 8.31
CA ASP A 84 -19.37 23.18 7.15
C ASP A 84 -18.03 23.85 7.54
N ARG A 85 -17.91 24.37 8.76
CA ARG A 85 -16.68 24.99 9.31
C ARG A 85 -15.46 24.06 9.25
N TYR A 86 -15.67 22.74 9.33
CA TYR A 86 -14.58 21.77 9.37
C TYR A 86 -14.09 21.29 7.99
N LYS A 87 -14.72 21.74 6.89
CA LYS A 87 -14.39 21.28 5.53
C LYS A 87 -12.94 21.57 5.13
N GLU A 88 -12.49 22.81 5.30
CA GLU A 88 -11.12 23.20 4.92
C GLU A 88 -10.05 22.55 5.83
N PRO A 89 -10.18 22.55 7.18
CA PRO A 89 -9.27 21.81 8.05
C PRO A 89 -9.19 20.31 7.72
N LEU A 90 -10.33 19.68 7.42
CA LEU A 90 -10.41 18.27 7.07
C LEU A 90 -9.70 17.98 5.74
N LYS A 91 -9.95 18.80 4.73
CA LYS A 91 -9.26 18.73 3.44
C LYS A 91 -7.73 18.87 3.60
N ASN A 92 -7.28 19.83 4.39
CA ASN A 92 -5.85 20.02 4.68
C ASN A 92 -5.25 18.82 5.44
N ALA A 93 -5.99 18.26 6.40
CA ALA A 93 -5.57 17.06 7.11
C ALA A 93 -5.45 15.85 6.18
N ILE A 94 -6.44 15.61 5.31
CA ILE A 94 -6.41 14.52 4.32
C ILE A 94 -5.23 14.71 3.36
N LEU A 95 -4.99 15.95 2.91
CA LEU A 95 -3.84 16.29 2.05
C LEU A 95 -2.51 15.90 2.71
N ALA A 96 -2.30 16.35 3.95
CA ALA A 96 -1.08 16.09 4.71
C ALA A 96 -0.89 14.60 5.03
N MET A 97 -1.98 13.92 5.38
CA MET A 97 -1.97 12.48 5.65
C MET A 97 -1.59 11.68 4.41
N SER A 98 -2.16 12.04 3.26
CA SER A 98 -1.84 11.40 2.00
C SER A 98 -0.37 11.64 1.58
N ASP A 99 0.23 12.79 1.89
CA ASP A 99 1.66 13.04 1.64
C ASP A 99 2.54 12.18 2.55
N THR A 100 2.11 12.02 3.80
CA THR A 100 2.79 11.16 4.78
C THR A 100 2.75 9.70 4.33
N GLN A 101 1.64 9.21 3.78
CA GLN A 101 1.55 7.85 3.24
C GLN A 101 2.57 7.62 2.13
N ILE A 102 2.63 8.47 1.09
CA ILE A 102 3.61 8.31 0.00
C ILE A 102 5.06 8.26 0.54
N VAL A 103 5.42 9.21 1.41
CA VAL A 103 6.78 9.30 1.96
C VAL A 103 7.11 8.05 2.78
N THR A 104 6.24 7.66 3.70
CA THR A 104 6.46 6.50 4.56
C THR A 104 6.47 5.19 3.75
N GLY A 105 5.57 5.03 2.79
CA GLY A 105 5.55 3.90 1.86
C GLY A 105 6.84 3.76 1.05
N LEU A 106 7.39 4.87 0.53
CA LEU A 106 8.69 4.86 -0.16
C LEU A 106 9.85 4.56 0.80
N SER A 107 9.81 5.13 2.01
CA SER A 107 10.84 4.90 3.02
C SER A 107 10.91 3.43 3.47
N ILE A 108 9.77 2.77 3.71
CA ILE A 108 9.77 1.37 4.14
C ILE A 108 10.23 0.44 3.02
N LEU A 109 9.85 0.70 1.76
CA LEU A 109 10.39 -0.04 0.61
C LEU A 109 11.90 0.17 0.48
N ALA A 110 12.38 1.40 0.55
CA ALA A 110 13.81 1.70 0.49
C ALA A 110 14.60 0.99 1.60
N SER A 111 14.07 0.97 2.83
CA SER A 111 14.64 0.23 3.97
C SER A 111 14.66 -1.28 3.74
N GLY A 112 13.56 -1.86 3.25
CA GLY A 112 13.50 -3.29 2.92
C GLY A 112 14.51 -3.68 1.85
N PHE A 113 14.57 -2.92 0.74
CA PHE A 113 15.50 -3.19 -0.36
C PHE A 113 16.96 -3.02 0.05
N SER A 114 17.31 -2.03 0.89
CA SER A 114 18.68 -1.83 1.34
C SER A 114 19.19 -2.99 2.21
N GLN A 115 18.30 -3.60 3.00
CA GLN A 115 18.63 -4.69 3.92
C GLN A 115 18.60 -6.09 3.28
N LEU A 116 18.13 -6.24 2.04
CA LEU A 116 18.11 -7.54 1.33
C LEU A 116 19.48 -8.22 1.26
N ASN A 117 20.54 -7.44 1.04
CA ASN A 117 21.91 -7.96 0.97
C ASN A 117 22.49 -8.36 2.32
N SER A 118 21.90 -7.86 3.41
CA SER A 118 22.30 -8.10 4.79
C SER A 118 21.61 -9.34 5.40
N GLY A 119 20.74 -10.02 4.64
CA GLY A 119 20.05 -11.23 5.10
C GLY A 119 18.68 -10.96 5.72
N LEU A 120 17.97 -9.91 5.28
CA LEU A 120 16.60 -9.64 5.73
C LEU A 120 15.71 -10.88 5.56
N GLY A 121 15.06 -11.31 6.64
CA GLY A 121 14.18 -12.47 6.66
C GLY A 121 12.89 -12.29 5.84
N ILE A 122 12.32 -13.39 5.35
CA ILE A 122 11.04 -13.42 4.60
C ILE A 122 9.92 -12.76 5.40
N PHE A 123 9.85 -13.02 6.71
CA PHE A 123 8.83 -12.42 7.57
C PHE A 123 8.86 -10.88 7.54
N HIS A 124 10.03 -10.29 7.74
CA HIS A 124 10.20 -8.83 7.71
C HIS A 124 9.94 -8.26 6.31
N TRP A 125 10.32 -9.00 5.27
CA TRP A 125 10.01 -8.63 3.89
C TRP A 125 8.50 -8.54 3.63
N ASN A 126 7.73 -9.51 4.12
CA ASN A 126 6.27 -9.49 4.02
C ASN A 126 5.67 -8.27 4.75
N ILE A 127 6.19 -7.91 5.93
CA ILE A 127 5.80 -6.67 6.63
C ILE A 127 6.05 -5.45 5.73
N VAL A 128 7.25 -5.30 5.16
CA VAL A 128 7.58 -4.20 4.25
C VAL A 128 6.59 -4.12 3.09
N ALA A 129 6.33 -5.25 2.43
CA ALA A 129 5.43 -5.32 1.29
C ALA A 129 3.98 -4.94 1.66
N TYR A 130 3.46 -5.45 2.78
CA TYR A 130 2.09 -5.14 3.23
C TYR A 130 1.93 -3.69 3.71
N LEU A 131 2.91 -3.12 4.41
CA LEU A 131 2.88 -1.71 4.83
C LEU A 131 2.91 -0.77 3.62
N ALA A 132 3.76 -1.06 2.63
CA ALA A 132 3.83 -0.29 1.39
C ALA A 132 2.55 -0.44 0.55
N TRP A 133 2.00 -1.64 0.47
CA TRP A 133 0.72 -1.90 -0.20
C TRP A 133 -0.42 -1.10 0.44
N PHE A 134 -0.52 -1.16 1.77
CA PHE A 134 -1.52 -0.42 2.51
C PHE A 134 -1.42 1.09 2.28
N SER A 135 -0.19 1.62 2.26
CA SER A 135 0.09 3.02 1.93
C SER A 135 -0.39 3.41 0.52
N SER A 136 -0.14 2.57 -0.50
CA SER A 136 -0.60 2.81 -1.88
C SER A 136 -2.12 2.91 -1.95
N VAL A 137 -2.83 1.93 -1.36
CA VAL A 137 -4.31 1.90 -1.36
C VAL A 137 -4.89 3.13 -0.66
N THR A 138 -4.34 3.49 0.50
CA THR A 138 -4.79 4.68 1.25
C THR A 138 -4.57 5.95 0.44
N HIS A 139 -3.40 6.08 -0.20
CA HIS A 139 -3.10 7.22 -1.04
C HIS A 139 -4.07 7.34 -2.23
N LEU A 140 -4.33 6.24 -2.95
CA LEU A 140 -5.31 6.21 -4.04
C LEU A 140 -6.70 6.64 -3.57
N CYS A 141 -7.13 6.15 -2.40
CA CYS A 141 -8.41 6.53 -1.81
C CYS A 141 -8.48 8.02 -1.49
N THR A 142 -7.42 8.64 -0.97
CA THR A 142 -7.43 10.08 -0.69
C THR A 142 -7.48 10.95 -1.96
N LEU A 143 -6.86 10.48 -3.05
CA LEU A 143 -6.85 11.22 -4.31
C LEU A 143 -8.24 11.28 -4.96
N THR A 144 -9.08 10.25 -4.82
CA THR A 144 -10.45 10.29 -5.37
C THR A 144 -11.25 11.44 -4.79
N PHE A 145 -11.06 11.75 -3.50
CA PHE A 145 -11.72 12.87 -2.82
C PHE A 145 -11.07 14.24 -3.10
N LEU A 146 -9.78 14.27 -3.44
CA LEU A 146 -9.02 15.51 -3.62
C LEU A 146 -8.80 15.91 -5.09
N ARG A 147 -9.34 15.16 -6.06
CA ARG A 147 -9.14 15.38 -7.51
C ARG A 147 -9.29 16.84 -7.95
N ARG A 148 -10.34 17.53 -7.51
CA ARG A 148 -10.59 18.94 -7.88
C ARG A 148 -9.55 19.92 -7.33
N TYR A 149 -9.04 19.65 -6.11
CA TYR A 149 -8.01 20.49 -5.51
C TYR A 149 -6.71 20.46 -6.34
N PHE A 150 -6.35 19.30 -6.87
CA PHE A 150 -5.15 19.15 -7.69
C PHE A 150 -5.29 19.74 -9.09
N GLN A 151 -6.51 19.84 -9.64
CA GLN A 151 -6.73 20.55 -10.90
C GLN A 151 -6.35 22.03 -10.80
N ALA A 152 -6.53 22.65 -9.64
CA ALA A 152 -6.12 24.04 -9.41
C ALA A 152 -4.60 24.22 -9.23
N ASN A 153 -3.84 23.16 -8.90
CA ASN A 153 -2.40 23.24 -8.61
C ASN A 153 -1.61 22.14 -9.37
N PRO A 154 -1.36 22.33 -10.68
CA PRO A 154 -0.81 21.28 -11.54
C PRO A 154 0.64 20.88 -11.20
N GLY A 155 1.46 21.77 -10.64
CA GLY A 155 2.86 21.44 -10.30
C GLY A 155 2.98 20.44 -9.15
N ILE A 156 2.31 20.72 -8.02
CA ILE A 156 2.27 19.82 -6.86
C ILE A 156 1.64 18.48 -7.23
N ARG A 157 0.59 18.53 -8.08
CA ARG A 157 -0.04 17.35 -8.66
C ARG A 157 0.97 16.48 -9.41
N MET A 158 1.73 17.04 -10.35
CA MET A 158 2.71 16.27 -11.14
C MET A 158 3.77 15.60 -10.28
N LEU A 159 4.33 16.31 -9.30
CA LEU A 159 5.28 15.73 -8.34
C LEU A 159 4.66 14.52 -7.62
N ARG A 160 3.44 14.68 -7.11
CA ARG A 160 2.72 13.62 -6.38
C ARG A 160 2.45 12.40 -7.26
N MET A 161 2.06 12.60 -8.52
CA MET A 161 1.85 11.51 -9.48
C MET A 161 3.15 10.75 -9.77
N ILE A 162 4.28 11.46 -9.90
CA ILE A 162 5.60 10.84 -10.10
C ILE A 162 5.98 10.00 -8.88
N LEU A 163 5.82 10.54 -7.66
CA LEU A 163 6.13 9.81 -6.43
C LEU A 163 5.22 8.60 -6.22
N MET A 164 3.94 8.72 -6.57
CA MET A 164 2.99 7.60 -6.54
C MET A 164 3.35 6.52 -7.56
N LEU A 165 3.74 6.91 -8.79
CA LEU A 165 4.19 5.95 -9.79
C LEU A 165 5.46 5.23 -9.32
N LEU A 166 6.40 5.94 -8.71
CA LEU A 166 7.59 5.35 -8.11
C LEU A 166 7.23 4.36 -7.00
N LEU A 167 6.31 4.72 -6.10
CA LEU A 167 5.79 3.84 -5.05
C LEU A 167 5.16 2.58 -5.66
N ALA A 168 4.28 2.73 -6.65
CA ALA A 168 3.58 1.62 -7.28
C ALA A 168 4.55 0.67 -8.02
N LEU A 169 5.54 1.20 -8.73
CA LEU A 169 6.55 0.39 -9.43
C LEU A 169 7.43 -0.39 -8.45
N THR A 170 7.93 0.28 -7.41
CA THR A 170 8.77 -0.36 -6.39
C THR A 170 7.99 -1.38 -5.57
N LEU A 171 6.73 -1.09 -5.25
CA LEU A 171 5.80 -2.03 -4.62
C LEU A 171 5.50 -3.24 -5.51
N ALA A 172 5.28 -3.03 -6.81
CA ALA A 172 5.06 -4.13 -7.75
C ALA A 172 6.25 -5.10 -7.75
N ILE A 173 7.47 -4.57 -7.82
CA ILE A 173 8.70 -5.39 -7.71
C ILE A 173 8.74 -6.13 -6.36
N ALA A 174 8.32 -5.47 -5.29
CA ALA A 174 8.31 -6.07 -3.96
C ALA A 174 7.26 -7.18 -3.78
N LEU A 175 6.13 -7.09 -4.49
CA LEU A 175 5.06 -8.08 -4.47
C LEU A 175 5.35 -9.33 -5.32
N LEU A 176 6.24 -9.24 -6.31
CA LEU A 176 6.66 -10.40 -7.11
C LEU A 176 7.11 -11.60 -6.26
N PRO A 177 8.13 -11.49 -5.37
CA PRO A 177 8.55 -12.62 -4.54
C PRO A 177 7.48 -13.02 -3.53
N THR A 178 6.78 -12.03 -2.96
CA THR A 178 5.74 -12.19 -1.93
C THR A 178 4.53 -12.96 -2.46
N GLY A 179 4.24 -12.84 -3.74
CA GLY A 179 3.20 -13.60 -4.41
C GLY A 179 3.56 -15.04 -4.75
N GLY A 180 4.84 -15.32 -4.91
CA GLY A 180 5.36 -16.62 -5.33
C GLY A 180 6.13 -17.30 -4.21
N ALA A 181 7.44 -17.43 -4.41
CA ALA A 181 8.32 -18.26 -3.59
C ALA A 181 8.48 -17.81 -2.12
N CYS A 182 8.09 -16.57 -1.79
CA CYS A 182 8.17 -15.99 -0.46
C CYS A 182 6.79 -15.75 0.17
N GLY A 183 5.71 -16.18 -0.50
CA GLY A 183 4.36 -15.95 -0.03
C GLY A 183 3.93 -16.87 1.10
N PRO A 184 2.91 -16.47 1.87
CA PRO A 184 2.37 -17.29 2.97
C PRO A 184 1.90 -18.67 2.49
N SER A 185 1.42 -18.79 1.26
CA SER A 185 1.04 -20.06 0.63
C SER A 185 2.23 -20.99 0.35
N TYR A 186 3.43 -20.44 0.17
CA TYR A 186 4.65 -21.18 -0.16
C TYR A 186 5.38 -21.68 1.10
N GLU A 187 5.33 -20.89 2.19
CA GLU A 187 5.84 -21.24 3.52
C GLU A 187 5.24 -22.57 4.02
N TYR A 188 3.92 -22.74 3.85
CA TYR A 188 3.18 -23.92 4.30
C TYR A 188 3.53 -25.21 3.53
N ASN A 189 3.81 -25.12 2.22
CA ASN A 189 3.95 -26.31 1.36
C ASN A 189 5.38 -26.86 1.27
N ARG A 190 6.41 -26.06 1.53
CA ARG A 190 7.82 -26.48 1.38
C ARG A 190 8.67 -26.40 2.65
N GLY A 191 8.10 -25.97 3.78
CA GLY A 191 8.85 -25.84 5.03
C GLY A 191 9.95 -24.77 4.96
N VAL A 192 9.77 -23.74 4.14
CA VAL A 192 10.68 -22.59 4.12
C VAL A 192 10.49 -21.82 5.41
N TYR A 193 11.55 -21.65 6.20
CA TYR A 193 11.44 -20.93 7.48
C TYR A 193 11.27 -19.41 7.29
N PRO A 194 10.50 -18.72 8.15
CA PRO A 194 10.25 -17.28 8.05
C PRO A 194 11.50 -16.41 8.22
N GLY A 195 12.54 -16.94 8.90
CA GLY A 195 13.85 -16.31 9.05
C GLY A 195 14.79 -16.52 7.87
N ALA A 196 14.40 -17.30 6.85
CA ALA A 196 15.22 -17.47 5.66
C ALA A 196 15.40 -16.12 4.95
N PRO A 197 16.53 -15.88 4.28
CA PRO A 197 16.79 -14.60 3.63
C PRO A 197 15.90 -14.36 2.40
N ALA A 198 15.11 -13.28 2.43
CA ALA A 198 14.16 -12.90 1.38
C ALA A 198 14.82 -12.70 0.00
N LYS A 199 16.10 -12.31 -0.03
CA LYS A 199 16.88 -12.18 -1.27
C LYS A 199 16.88 -13.47 -2.10
N CYS A 200 16.86 -14.64 -1.46
CA CYS A 200 16.88 -15.92 -2.14
C CYS A 200 15.57 -16.19 -2.92
N CYS A 201 14.44 -15.61 -2.52
CA CYS A 201 13.19 -15.72 -3.27
C CYS A 201 13.24 -15.01 -4.62
N PHE A 202 13.95 -13.88 -4.71
CA PHE A 202 14.15 -13.20 -5.99
C PHE A 202 14.93 -14.06 -6.99
N LEU A 203 15.87 -14.88 -6.51
CA LEU A 203 16.62 -15.82 -7.36
C LEU A 203 15.76 -17.02 -7.80
N LEU A 204 14.86 -17.51 -6.94
CA LEU A 204 13.92 -18.57 -7.29
C LEU A 204 12.97 -18.14 -8.41
N MET A 205 12.51 -16.90 -8.39
CA MET A 205 11.66 -16.36 -9.44
C MET A 205 12.37 -16.28 -10.79
N GLY A 206 13.64 -15.84 -10.83
CA GLY A 206 14.41 -15.77 -12.07
C GLY A 206 14.61 -17.13 -12.75
N ARG A 207 14.51 -18.24 -12.00
CA ARG A 207 14.62 -19.61 -12.53
C ARG A 207 13.31 -20.20 -13.04
N ARG A 208 12.14 -19.71 -12.62
CA ARG A 208 10.84 -20.21 -13.09
C ARG A 208 10.35 -19.33 -14.24
N HIS A 209 10.29 -19.88 -15.46
CA HIS A 209 9.83 -19.20 -16.68
C HIS A 209 8.34 -18.76 -16.70
N GLY A 210 7.65 -18.75 -15.55
CA GLY A 210 6.26 -18.28 -15.42
C GLY A 210 6.19 -17.04 -14.55
N PHE A 211 6.32 -15.86 -15.17
CA PHE A 211 6.17 -14.55 -14.51
C PHE A 211 4.72 -14.28 -14.05
N ILE A 212 3.78 -15.12 -14.51
CA ILE A 212 2.34 -15.02 -14.33
C ILE A 212 1.82 -16.44 -14.04
N ALA A 213 2.09 -16.96 -12.84
CA ALA A 213 1.16 -17.97 -12.28
C ALA A 213 -0.07 -17.20 -11.76
N ASP A 214 -1.20 -17.89 -11.52
CA ASP A 214 -2.54 -17.38 -11.14
C ASP A 214 -2.56 -16.16 -10.19
N ASP A 215 -1.53 -16.00 -9.37
CA ASP A 215 -1.32 -14.93 -8.40
C ASP A 215 -0.82 -13.58 -9.03
N GLY A 216 -0.34 -13.54 -10.28
CA GLY A 216 0.07 -12.27 -10.92
C GLY A 216 -1.06 -11.26 -11.15
N ALA A 217 -2.32 -11.72 -11.07
CA ALA A 217 -3.50 -10.91 -11.35
C ALA A 217 -3.70 -9.75 -10.38
N TYR A 218 -3.36 -9.90 -9.09
CA TYR A 218 -3.50 -8.79 -8.12
C TYR A 218 -2.44 -7.70 -8.33
N ILE A 219 -1.24 -8.07 -8.80
CA ILE A 219 -0.17 -7.09 -9.11
C ILE A 219 -0.57 -6.30 -10.36
N VAL A 220 -1.04 -7.01 -11.40
CA VAL A 220 -1.52 -6.38 -12.63
C VAL A 220 -2.74 -5.51 -12.35
N SER A 221 -3.68 -5.97 -11.52
CA SER A 221 -4.85 -5.19 -11.09
C SER A 221 -4.46 -3.93 -10.34
N LEU A 222 -3.48 -4.01 -9.42
CA LEU A 222 -2.96 -2.86 -8.68
C LEU A 222 -2.33 -1.82 -9.62
N ILE A 223 -1.44 -2.26 -10.53
CA ILE A 223 -0.82 -1.35 -11.50
C ILE A 223 -1.88 -0.73 -12.42
N ILE A 224 -2.85 -1.52 -12.89
CA ILE A 224 -3.93 -1.03 -13.75
C ILE A 224 -4.80 -0.02 -13.02
N SER A 225 -5.14 -0.23 -11.74
CA SER A 225 -5.94 0.74 -10.97
C SER A 225 -5.19 2.07 -10.81
N GLU A 226 -3.89 2.02 -10.53
CA GLU A 226 -3.07 3.22 -10.32
C GLU A 226 -2.84 4.00 -11.63
N VAL A 227 -2.50 3.29 -12.72
CA VAL A 227 -2.28 3.91 -14.04
C VAL A 227 -3.58 4.38 -14.67
N GLY A 228 -4.67 3.63 -14.50
CA GLY A 228 -6.01 4.02 -14.96
C GLY A 228 -6.47 5.30 -14.29
N PHE A 229 -6.35 5.35 -12.96
CA PHE A 229 -6.68 6.54 -12.18
C PHE A 229 -5.80 7.75 -12.54
N CYS A 230 -4.51 7.53 -12.82
CA CYS A 230 -3.60 8.55 -13.32
C CYS A 230 -4.05 9.12 -14.69
N LYS A 231 -4.50 8.28 -15.62
CA LYS A 231 -5.02 8.73 -16.92
C LYS A 231 -6.29 9.55 -16.78
N ASP A 232 -7.21 9.12 -15.92
CA ASP A 232 -8.47 9.84 -15.69
C ASP A 232 -8.21 11.20 -15.04
N LEU A 233 -7.24 11.27 -14.14
CA LEU A 233 -6.75 12.52 -13.61
C LEU A 233 -6.22 13.42 -14.74
N VAL A 234 -5.24 12.98 -15.52
CA VAL A 234 -4.60 13.84 -16.55
C VAL A 234 -5.59 14.34 -17.61
N LYS A 235 -6.64 13.58 -17.92
CA LYS A 235 -7.66 13.95 -18.92
C LYS A 235 -8.74 14.93 -18.42
N ALA A 236 -8.84 15.19 -17.12
CA ALA A 236 -9.85 16.06 -16.52
C ALA A 236 -9.25 17.34 -15.95
#